data_AF-L0MDR2-F1
#
_entry.id   AF-L0MDR2-F1
#
_cell.length_a   1.000
_cell.length_b   1.000
_cell.length_c   1.000
_cell.angle_alpha   90.00
_cell.angle_beta   90.00
_cell.angle_gamma   90.00
#
_symmetry.space_group_name_H-M   'P 1'
#
loop_
_entity.id
_entity.type
_entity.pdbx_description
1 polymer ?
#
loop_
_entity_poly.entity_id
_entity_poly.type
_entity_poly.pdbx_seq_one_letter_code
_entity_poly.pdbx_strand_id
1 'polypeptide(L)'
;MPLFLKNIELTFYFSSSLILMLISFLSATCRSISLDRINAFLVAIMMVLFYGLRAEGTSDIKMYLDFFDKMGNFEDFPWSYGFYVIAQTIKLINPSHEFYIFFTSLFFVCAVLICTFKYLKGEPYKSLLMLSFFNGWYILDLATNTIRQGIALPFVMLSFYFLIYRRKSLFLLFAALGISIHWGALTPLCFGVAAYFIAKRRFLLRTITIGVLLFYTSSYFINLDIARVLVEKTFIDTLQKIFVGVNLKSKAYAYLNSEIIGAHFYQLPIITRLKYTTESFIPLVVNAIFFLSRKKNDPFFYQNKLYLPVYTLFLLLTAYGVSIISMVWFFRNFYWGPMLSMISLMIILSYYKKSKNHNAYVFFLTLCVLIVGLLANWPSALLQLSYPA
;
A
#
# COMPACT_ATOMS: atom_id res chain seq x y z
N MET A 1 -14.83 7.19 18.05
CA MET A 1 -15.51 8.34 17.40
C MET A 1 -14.56 8.93 16.38
N PRO A 2 -15.01 9.28 15.16
CA PRO A 2 -14.14 9.89 14.14
C PRO A 2 -13.55 11.22 14.62
N LEU A 3 -12.26 11.44 14.36
CA LEU A 3 -11.51 12.59 14.87
C LEU A 3 -11.84 13.91 14.14
N PHE A 4 -12.35 13.84 12.91
CA PHE A 4 -12.81 15.03 12.17
C PHE A 4 -14.03 15.71 12.82
N LEU A 5 -14.68 15.09 13.81
CA LEU A 5 -15.73 15.74 14.62
C LEU A 5 -15.17 16.58 15.77
N LYS A 6 -13.85 16.50 16.02
CA LYS A 6 -13.17 17.14 17.16
C LYS A 6 -12.07 18.10 16.76
N ASN A 7 -11.53 17.98 15.55
CA ASN A 7 -10.42 18.81 15.06
C ASN A 7 -10.83 19.47 13.73
N ILE A 8 -10.75 20.81 13.67
CA ILE A 8 -11.23 21.63 12.55
C ILE A 8 -10.46 21.37 11.25
N GLU A 9 -9.15 21.12 11.34
CA GLU A 9 -8.32 20.79 10.18
C GLU A 9 -8.75 19.45 9.59
N LEU A 10 -8.95 18.44 10.45
CA LEU A 10 -9.47 17.14 10.03
C LEU A 10 -10.88 17.26 9.45
N THR A 11 -11.74 18.14 9.98
CA THR A 11 -13.06 18.45 9.38
C THR A 11 -12.91 19.00 7.97
N PHE A 12 -11.98 19.92 7.75
CA PHE A 12 -11.71 20.51 6.45
C PHE A 12 -11.24 19.47 5.43
N TYR A 13 -10.27 18.63 5.80
CA TYR A 13 -9.77 17.57 4.91
C TYR A 13 -10.81 16.49 4.63
N PHE A 14 -11.60 16.09 5.63
CA PHE A 14 -12.71 15.16 5.43
C PHE A 14 -13.73 15.73 4.46
N SER A 15 -14.18 16.97 4.68
CA SER A 15 -15.16 17.65 3.81
C SER A 15 -14.63 17.83 2.38
N SER A 16 -13.36 18.22 2.23
CA SER A 16 -12.69 18.31 0.94
C SER A 16 -12.65 16.96 0.23
N SER A 17 -12.35 15.88 0.96
CA SER A 17 -12.34 14.53 0.39
C SER A 17 -13.73 14.09 -0.08
N LEU A 18 -14.81 14.48 0.61
CA LEU A 18 -16.19 14.19 0.18
C LEU A 18 -16.55 14.92 -1.13
N ILE A 19 -16.18 16.20 -1.25
CA ILE A 19 -16.41 16.99 -2.47
C ILE A 19 -15.64 16.37 -3.65
N LEU A 20 -14.35 16.07 -3.46
CA LEU A 20 -13.52 15.45 -4.50
C LEU A 20 -14.02 14.04 -4.84
N MET A 21 -14.60 13.31 -3.89
CA MET A 21 -15.20 12.01 -4.12
C MET A 21 -16.50 12.10 -4.93
N LEU A 22 -17.30 13.14 -4.72
CA LEU A 22 -18.46 13.44 -5.57
C LEU A 22 -18.01 13.77 -7.01
N ILE A 23 -16.98 14.61 -7.19
CA ILE A 23 -16.43 14.91 -8.51
C ILE A 23 -15.88 13.63 -9.17
N SER A 24 -15.23 12.76 -8.39
CA SER A 24 -14.75 11.47 -8.89
C SER A 24 -15.89 10.52 -9.30
N PHE A 25 -17.01 10.53 -8.58
CA PHE A 25 -18.19 9.77 -8.96
C PHE A 25 -18.81 10.30 -10.26
N LEU A 26 -18.92 11.63 -10.40
CA LEU A 26 -19.41 12.27 -11.62
C LEU A 26 -18.49 12.03 -12.80
N SER A 27 -17.17 12.11 -12.62
CA SER A 27 -16.20 11.86 -13.70
C SER A 27 -16.27 10.40 -14.19
N ALA A 28 -16.44 9.44 -13.27
CA ALA A 28 -16.59 8.03 -13.58
C ALA A 28 -17.91 7.72 -14.31
N THR A 29 -19.05 8.24 -13.83
CA THR A 29 -20.38 7.99 -14.40
C THR A 29 -20.58 8.69 -15.75
N CYS A 30 -20.13 9.95 -15.89
CA CYS A 30 -20.09 10.67 -17.16
C CYS A 30 -18.94 10.21 -18.08
N ARG A 31 -18.05 9.33 -17.59
CA ARG A 31 -16.86 8.82 -18.28
C ARG A 31 -15.91 9.93 -18.76
N SER A 32 -15.88 11.06 -18.05
CA SER A 32 -15.05 12.21 -18.39
C SER A 32 -13.63 12.02 -17.89
N ILE A 33 -12.73 11.66 -18.81
CA ILE A 33 -11.29 11.51 -18.52
C ILE A 33 -10.65 12.86 -18.14
N SER A 34 -11.11 13.96 -18.75
CA SER A 34 -10.58 15.29 -18.45
C SER A 34 -10.90 15.71 -17.01
N LEU A 35 -12.17 15.57 -16.62
CA LEU A 35 -12.61 15.89 -15.25
C LEU A 35 -11.90 15.01 -14.23
N ASP A 36 -11.76 13.70 -14.48
CA ASP A 36 -11.03 12.78 -13.61
C ASP A 36 -9.55 13.17 -13.44
N ARG A 37 -8.89 13.64 -14.52
CA ARG A 37 -7.50 14.09 -14.44
C ARG A 37 -7.35 15.34 -13.58
N ILE A 38 -8.19 16.35 -13.81
CA ILE A 38 -8.18 17.59 -13.02
C ILE A 38 -8.43 17.24 -11.55
N ASN A 39 -9.45 16.43 -11.28
CA ASN A 39 -9.78 16.00 -9.94
C ASN A 39 -8.64 15.20 -9.28
N ALA A 40 -7.92 14.36 -10.03
CA ALA A 40 -6.77 13.63 -9.50
C ALA A 40 -5.63 14.57 -9.05
N PHE A 41 -5.39 15.66 -9.78
CA PHE A 41 -4.44 16.69 -9.33
C PHE A 41 -4.93 17.43 -8.07
N LEU A 42 -6.22 17.74 -7.97
CA LEU A 42 -6.80 18.34 -6.77
C LEU A 42 -6.69 17.40 -5.56
N VAL A 43 -6.96 16.10 -5.74
CA VAL A 43 -6.74 15.09 -4.71
C VAL A 43 -5.26 15.01 -4.33
N ALA A 44 -4.35 15.06 -5.30
CA ALA A 44 -2.91 15.09 -5.02
C ALA A 44 -2.51 16.30 -4.16
N ILE A 45 -2.99 17.50 -4.50
CA ILE A 45 -2.75 18.72 -3.71
C ILE A 45 -3.29 18.54 -2.29
N MET A 46 -4.52 18.07 -2.15
CA MET A 46 -5.11 17.78 -0.83
C MET A 46 -4.27 16.78 -0.03
N MET A 47 -3.80 15.70 -0.65
CA MET A 47 -2.93 14.69 -0.01
C MET A 47 -1.58 15.28 0.42
N VAL A 48 -0.95 16.12 -0.41
CA VAL A 48 0.31 16.81 -0.05
C VAL A 48 0.10 17.72 1.15
N LEU A 49 -0.96 18.55 1.13
CA LEU A 49 -1.25 19.45 2.23
C LEU A 49 -1.58 18.68 3.51
N PHE A 50 -2.35 17.61 3.40
CA PHE A 50 -2.66 16.74 4.54
C PHE A 50 -1.37 16.13 5.12
N TYR A 51 -0.68 15.28 4.37
CA TYR A 51 0.50 14.61 4.92
C TYR A 51 1.67 15.56 5.25
N GLY A 52 1.75 16.71 4.58
CA GLY A 52 2.86 17.65 4.66
C GLY A 52 2.71 18.80 5.66
N LEU A 53 1.49 19.16 6.07
CA LEU A 53 1.24 20.22 7.07
C LEU A 53 0.89 19.67 8.45
N ARG A 54 0.99 18.35 8.64
CA ARG A 54 0.81 17.73 9.95
C ARG A 54 1.95 18.09 10.91
N ALA A 55 1.69 17.93 12.20
CA ALA A 55 2.73 17.97 13.21
C ALA A 55 3.75 16.82 13.02
N GLU A 56 4.92 16.98 13.63
CA GLU A 56 6.03 16.02 13.59
C GLU A 56 5.65 14.61 14.08
N GLY A 57 4.50 14.45 14.76
CA GLY A 57 3.92 13.16 15.11
C GLY A 57 4.74 12.42 16.20
N THR A 58 4.56 11.11 16.29
CA THR A 58 5.33 10.23 17.21
C THR A 58 5.74 8.92 16.53
N SER A 59 6.64 8.14 17.15
CA SER A 59 7.23 6.87 16.68
C SER A 59 8.33 6.99 15.60
N ASP A 60 8.16 6.39 14.41
CA ASP A 60 9.26 6.23 13.43
C ASP A 60 9.69 7.60 12.85
N ILE A 61 8.76 8.54 12.72
CA ILE A 61 9.03 9.90 12.23
C ILE A 61 9.98 10.68 13.14
N LYS A 62 9.87 10.55 14.47
CA LYS A 62 10.81 11.22 15.40
C LYS A 62 12.22 10.69 15.21
N MET A 63 12.36 9.38 15.03
CA MET A 63 13.65 8.78 14.70
C MET A 63 14.19 9.33 13.38
N TYR A 64 13.37 9.46 12.34
CA TYR A 64 13.82 10.07 11.07
C TYR A 64 14.30 11.50 11.25
N LEU A 65 13.63 12.31 12.06
CA LEU A 65 14.01 13.70 12.36
C LEU A 65 15.31 13.76 13.19
N ASP A 66 15.46 12.92 14.22
CA ASP A 66 16.69 12.87 15.04
C ASP A 66 17.95 12.57 14.19
N PHE A 67 17.83 11.67 13.22
CA PHE A 67 18.92 11.37 12.29
C PHE A 67 19.06 12.41 11.18
N PHE A 68 17.99 13.12 10.82
CA PHE A 68 18.04 14.25 9.90
C PHE A 68 18.83 15.41 10.51
N ASP A 69 18.63 15.72 11.79
CA ASP A 69 19.39 16.73 12.53
C ASP A 69 20.88 16.41 12.58
N LYS A 70 21.20 15.17 12.95
CA LYS A 70 22.58 14.67 13.10
C LYS A 70 23.26 14.33 11.77
N MET A 71 22.56 14.49 10.64
CA MET A 71 23.05 14.07 9.34
C MET A 71 24.33 14.82 8.93
N GLY A 72 25.42 14.07 8.83
CA GLY A 72 26.70 14.49 8.24
C GLY A 72 27.00 13.72 6.96
N ASN A 73 27.65 12.55 7.09
CA ASN A 73 27.99 11.63 6.01
C ASN A 73 27.03 10.41 5.98
N PHE A 74 27.14 9.58 4.94
CA PHE A 74 26.33 8.36 4.81
C PHE A 74 26.72 7.27 5.80
N GLU A 75 27.99 7.21 6.21
CA GLU A 75 28.51 6.16 7.10
C GLU A 75 27.78 6.12 8.45
N ASP A 76 27.37 7.30 8.95
CA ASP A 76 26.64 7.44 10.21
C ASP A 76 25.11 7.36 10.04
N PHE A 77 24.61 7.12 8.82
CA PHE A 77 23.19 7.05 8.51
C PHE A 77 22.68 5.60 8.56
N PRO A 78 21.72 5.26 9.44
CA PRO A 78 21.34 3.87 9.72
C PRO A 78 20.47 3.22 8.64
N TRP A 79 20.21 3.91 7.53
CA TRP A 79 19.25 3.51 6.50
C TRP A 79 19.88 3.49 5.10
N SER A 80 19.05 3.16 4.11
CA SER A 80 19.50 2.94 2.74
C SER A 80 19.95 4.24 2.05
N TYR A 81 20.95 4.14 1.18
CA TYR A 81 21.60 5.27 0.50
C TYR A 81 20.64 6.19 -0.27
N GLY A 82 19.63 5.66 -0.96
CA GLY A 82 18.64 6.46 -1.65
C GLY A 82 17.80 7.34 -0.71
N PHE A 83 17.53 6.85 0.51
CA PHE A 83 16.85 7.66 1.53
C PHE A 83 17.78 8.75 2.11
N TYR A 84 19.07 8.45 2.26
CA TYR A 84 20.09 9.45 2.62
C TYR A 84 20.13 10.59 1.60
N VAL A 85 20.20 10.29 0.30
CA VAL A 85 20.24 11.30 -0.76
C VAL A 85 18.99 12.19 -0.74
N ILE A 86 17.80 11.61 -0.52
CA ILE A 86 16.55 12.39 -0.40
C ILE A 86 16.65 13.34 0.79
N ALA A 87 17.00 12.83 1.97
CA ALA A 87 17.09 13.62 3.19
C ALA A 87 18.17 14.71 3.10
N GLN A 88 19.35 14.40 2.55
CA GLN A 88 20.42 15.36 2.33
C GLN A 88 19.99 16.47 1.37
N THR A 89 19.30 16.12 0.28
CA THR A 89 18.78 17.11 -0.69
C THR A 89 17.79 18.07 -0.02
N ILE A 90 16.91 17.55 0.84
CA ILE A 90 15.98 18.37 1.63
C ILE A 90 16.76 19.32 2.56
N LYS A 91 17.72 18.77 3.33
CA LYS A 91 18.50 19.53 4.31
C LYS A 91 19.27 20.69 3.68
N LEU A 92 19.79 20.48 2.46
CA LEU A 92 20.50 21.50 1.68
C LEU A 92 19.59 22.67 1.26
N ILE A 93 18.29 22.43 1.08
CA ILE A 93 17.32 23.47 0.71
C ILE A 93 16.81 24.18 1.97
N ASN A 94 16.37 23.41 2.97
CA ASN A 94 15.94 23.93 4.26
C ASN A 94 16.04 22.80 5.32
N PRO A 95 16.76 23.03 6.44
CA PRO A 95 16.97 22.04 7.48
C PRO A 95 15.81 21.95 8.51
N SER A 96 14.69 22.66 8.33
CA SER A 96 13.58 22.59 9.29
C SER A 96 12.80 21.27 9.18
N HIS A 97 12.25 20.82 10.30
CA HIS A 97 11.42 19.62 10.37
C HIS A 97 10.13 19.74 9.56
N GLU A 98 9.47 20.91 9.57
CA GLU A 98 8.25 21.11 8.78
C GLU A 98 8.56 20.97 7.28
N PHE A 99 9.70 21.51 6.84
CA PHE A 99 10.13 21.39 5.46
C PHE A 99 10.44 19.93 5.09
N TYR A 100 11.08 19.18 5.98
CA TYR A 100 11.30 17.75 5.79
C TYR A 100 10.00 16.95 5.63
N ILE A 101 9.02 17.18 6.50
CA ILE A 101 7.71 16.51 6.46
C ILE A 101 6.95 16.88 5.18
N PHE A 102 6.94 18.15 4.83
CA PHE A 102 6.28 18.63 3.62
C PHE A 102 6.90 18.03 2.36
N PHE A 103 8.24 18.08 2.23
CA PHE A 103 8.92 17.65 1.01
C PHE A 103 8.91 16.12 0.84
N THR A 104 9.04 15.35 1.92
CA THR A 104 8.89 13.89 1.86
C THR A 104 7.47 13.49 1.45
N SER A 105 6.46 14.19 1.95
CA SER A 105 5.05 14.01 1.56
C SER A 105 4.81 14.38 0.09
N LEU A 106 5.36 15.51 -0.36
CA LEU A 106 5.30 15.93 -1.76
C LEU A 106 5.90 14.85 -2.68
N PHE A 107 7.09 14.37 -2.35
CA PHE A 107 7.76 13.32 -3.14
C PHE A 107 6.93 12.04 -3.20
N PHE A 108 6.41 11.57 -2.06
CA PHE A 108 5.55 10.40 -1.99
C PHE A 108 4.30 10.55 -2.87
N VAL A 109 3.55 11.64 -2.71
CA VAL A 109 2.29 11.86 -3.44
C VAL A 109 2.53 12.03 -4.94
N CYS A 110 3.59 12.74 -5.35
CA CYS A 110 3.98 12.85 -6.75
C CYS A 110 4.29 11.47 -7.36
N ALA A 111 5.00 10.60 -6.65
CA ALA A 111 5.30 9.25 -7.12
C ALA A 111 4.02 8.38 -7.23
N VAL A 112 3.10 8.48 -6.25
CA VAL A 112 1.77 7.83 -6.30
C VAL A 112 0.93 8.34 -7.47
N LEU A 113 0.94 9.64 -7.74
CA LEU A 113 0.24 10.25 -8.87
C LEU A 113 0.77 9.72 -10.20
N ILE A 114 2.10 9.63 -10.37
CA ILE A 114 2.72 9.05 -11.57
C ILE A 114 2.28 7.59 -11.75
N CYS A 115 2.31 6.78 -10.68
CA CYS A 115 1.82 5.39 -10.71
C CYS A 115 0.37 5.32 -11.19
N THR A 116 -0.49 6.13 -10.58
CA THR A 116 -1.94 6.19 -10.87
C THR A 116 -2.18 6.46 -12.35
N PHE A 117 -1.49 7.47 -12.92
CA PHE A 117 -1.63 7.82 -14.33
C PHE A 117 -1.11 6.73 -15.29
N LYS A 118 -0.09 5.97 -14.90
CA LYS A 118 0.44 4.85 -15.69
C LYS A 118 -0.50 3.65 -15.70
N TYR A 119 -0.98 3.22 -14.53
CA TYR A 119 -1.84 2.05 -14.39
C TYR A 119 -3.26 2.27 -14.94
N LEU A 120 -3.80 3.48 -14.82
CA LEU A 120 -5.16 3.84 -15.29
C LEU A 120 -5.13 4.75 -16.52
N LYS A 121 -4.17 4.54 -17.42
CA LYS A 121 -4.07 5.29 -18.67
C LYS A 121 -5.35 5.12 -19.50
N GLY A 122 -6.02 6.23 -19.81
CA GLY A 122 -7.26 6.24 -20.60
C GLY A 122 -8.54 5.93 -19.81
N GLU A 123 -8.45 5.67 -18.51
CA GLU A 123 -9.61 5.35 -17.67
C GLU A 123 -10.02 6.49 -16.73
N PRO A 124 -11.31 6.74 -16.50
CA PRO A 124 -11.81 7.84 -15.68
C PRO A 124 -11.93 7.46 -14.18
N TYR A 125 -10.89 6.83 -13.61
CA TYR A 125 -10.89 6.30 -12.23
C TYR A 125 -9.66 6.72 -11.41
N LYS A 126 -8.87 7.69 -11.87
CA LYS A 126 -7.61 8.11 -11.21
C LYS A 126 -7.88 8.78 -9.88
N SER A 127 -8.82 9.73 -9.88
CA SER A 127 -9.19 10.46 -8.67
C SER A 127 -9.81 9.53 -7.63
N LEU A 128 -10.64 8.57 -8.05
CA LEU A 128 -11.20 7.54 -7.16
C LEU A 128 -10.11 6.67 -6.55
N LEU A 129 -9.12 6.25 -7.35
CA LEU A 129 -7.98 5.48 -6.86
C LEU A 129 -7.19 6.27 -5.81
N MET A 130 -6.87 7.54 -6.08
CA MET A 130 -6.14 8.37 -5.13
C MET A 130 -6.94 8.62 -3.84
N LEU A 131 -8.26 8.81 -3.94
CA LEU A 131 -9.12 8.92 -2.76
C LEU A 131 -9.21 7.61 -1.97
N SER A 132 -9.14 6.46 -2.64
CA SER A 132 -9.05 5.16 -1.95
C SER A 132 -7.74 5.01 -1.17
N PHE A 133 -6.65 5.58 -1.67
CA PHE A 133 -5.39 5.65 -0.95
C PHE A 133 -5.48 6.62 0.22
N PHE A 134 -5.99 7.83 0.00
CA PHE A 134 -6.15 8.84 1.05
C PHE A 134 -7.01 8.35 2.23
N ASN A 135 -8.11 7.64 1.93
CA ASN A 135 -9.00 7.07 2.95
C ASN A 135 -8.51 5.72 3.51
N GLY A 136 -7.40 5.18 3.03
CA GLY A 136 -6.84 3.92 3.50
C GLY A 136 -5.88 4.12 4.67
N TRP A 137 -6.05 3.32 5.73
CA TRP A 137 -5.16 3.28 6.89
C TRP A 137 -3.72 2.92 6.50
N TYR A 138 -3.53 1.98 5.58
CA TYR A 138 -2.20 1.56 5.20
C TYR A 138 -1.38 2.68 4.56
N ILE A 139 -2.01 3.46 3.69
CA ILE A 139 -1.35 4.59 3.04
C ILE A 139 -1.15 5.74 4.02
N LEU A 140 -2.09 5.96 4.96
CA LEU A 140 -1.87 6.92 6.05
C LEU A 140 -0.58 6.58 6.83
N ASP A 141 -0.42 5.34 7.29
CA ASP A 141 0.78 4.97 8.06
C ASP A 141 2.06 5.03 7.21
N LEU A 142 2.00 4.61 5.95
CA LEU A 142 3.12 4.75 5.02
C LEU A 142 3.51 6.21 4.76
N ALA A 143 2.55 7.13 4.74
CA ALA A 143 2.79 8.55 4.45
C ALA A 143 3.24 9.35 5.68
N THR A 144 2.83 8.93 6.89
CA THR A 144 3.03 9.73 8.11
C THR A 144 3.98 9.08 9.12
N ASN A 145 4.22 7.78 9.01
CA ASN A 145 5.01 7.03 9.97
C ASN A 145 6.13 6.24 9.28
N THR A 146 5.80 5.25 8.46
CA THR A 146 6.77 4.38 7.78
C THR A 146 7.24 4.95 6.43
N ILE A 147 7.62 6.24 6.43
CA ILE A 147 7.85 7.07 5.22
C ILE A 147 8.85 6.49 4.22
N ARG A 148 9.89 5.78 4.69
CA ARG A 148 10.85 5.11 3.81
C ARG A 148 10.18 4.06 2.93
N GLN A 149 9.33 3.23 3.54
CA GLN A 149 8.59 2.21 2.83
C GLN A 149 7.51 2.85 1.95
N GLY A 150 6.84 3.89 2.44
CA GLY A 150 5.86 4.66 1.68
C GLY A 150 6.46 5.23 0.40
N ILE A 151 7.62 5.88 0.48
CA ILE A 151 8.32 6.44 -0.67
C ILE A 151 8.79 5.35 -1.64
N ALA A 152 9.29 4.21 -1.15
CA ALA A 152 9.75 3.11 -1.99
C ALA A 152 8.62 2.41 -2.78
N LEU A 153 7.41 2.33 -2.19
CA LEU A 153 6.28 1.58 -2.75
C LEU A 153 5.91 1.99 -4.19
N PRO A 154 5.72 3.29 -4.53
CA PRO A 154 5.51 3.73 -5.91
C PRO A 154 6.59 3.27 -6.90
N PHE A 155 7.87 3.24 -6.50
CA PHE A 155 8.94 2.76 -7.39
C PHE A 155 8.86 1.26 -7.63
N VAL A 156 8.50 0.46 -6.61
CA VAL A 156 8.18 -0.97 -6.78
C VAL A 156 7.02 -1.15 -7.76
N MET A 157 5.97 -0.34 -7.64
CA MET A 157 4.82 -0.37 -8.54
C MET A 157 5.18 0.00 -9.98
N LEU A 158 6.01 1.02 -10.19
CA LEU A 158 6.49 1.40 -11.52
C LEU A 158 7.41 0.36 -12.12
N SER A 159 8.31 -0.23 -11.31
CA SER A 159 9.15 -1.33 -11.74
C SER A 159 8.29 -2.48 -12.28
N PHE A 160 7.29 -2.91 -11.51
CA PHE A 160 6.38 -3.97 -11.93
C PHE A 160 5.57 -3.61 -13.19
N TYR A 161 5.11 -2.36 -13.30
CA TYR A 161 4.47 -1.86 -14.52
C TYR A 161 5.39 -2.06 -15.75
N PHE A 162 6.64 -1.62 -15.66
CA PHE A 162 7.59 -1.75 -16.77
C PHE A 162 7.98 -3.19 -17.06
N LEU A 163 7.98 -4.08 -16.06
CA LEU A 163 8.14 -5.52 -16.27
C LEU A 163 7.00 -6.09 -17.14
N ILE A 164 5.74 -5.74 -16.83
CA ILE A 164 4.57 -6.19 -17.61
C ILE A 164 4.69 -5.75 -19.08
N TYR A 165 5.14 -4.51 -19.31
CA TYR A 165 5.37 -3.95 -20.66
C TYR A 165 6.72 -4.32 -21.27
N ARG A 166 7.47 -5.25 -20.67
CA ARG A 166 8.77 -5.76 -21.16
C ARG A 166 9.85 -4.70 -21.34
N ARG A 167 9.76 -3.56 -20.64
CA ARG A 167 10.78 -2.50 -20.65
C ARG A 167 11.82 -2.76 -19.57
N LYS A 168 12.76 -3.68 -19.85
CA LYS A 168 13.74 -4.20 -18.88
C LYS A 168 14.60 -3.12 -18.22
N SER A 169 15.09 -2.14 -18.99
CA SER A 169 15.91 -1.04 -18.46
C SER A 169 15.15 -0.20 -17.43
N LEU A 170 13.91 0.17 -17.73
CA LEU A 170 13.05 0.90 -16.78
C LEU A 170 12.68 0.02 -15.59
N PHE A 171 12.40 -1.27 -15.78
CA PHE A 171 12.19 -2.19 -14.66
C PHE A 171 13.38 -2.18 -13.69
N LEU A 172 14.61 -2.31 -14.20
CA LEU A 172 15.84 -2.31 -13.39
C LEU A 172 16.07 -0.96 -12.70
N LEU A 173 15.87 0.15 -13.42
CA LEU A 173 16.00 1.49 -12.85
C LEU A 173 15.06 1.70 -11.66
N PHE A 174 13.76 1.45 -11.85
CA PHE A 174 12.77 1.65 -10.79
C PHE A 174 12.92 0.62 -9.65
N ALA A 175 13.40 -0.60 -9.93
CA ALA A 175 13.75 -1.57 -8.91
C ALA A 175 14.93 -1.09 -8.04
N ALA A 176 15.99 -0.60 -8.68
CA ALA A 176 17.17 -0.06 -8.00
C ALA A 176 16.80 1.14 -7.12
N LEU A 177 15.96 2.06 -7.60
CA LEU A 177 15.44 3.19 -6.81
C LEU A 177 14.63 2.71 -5.59
N GLY A 178 13.71 1.76 -5.78
CA GLY A 178 12.93 1.22 -4.65
C GLY A 178 13.81 0.59 -3.56
N ILE A 179 14.78 -0.25 -3.97
CA ILE A 179 15.71 -0.91 -3.05
C ILE A 179 16.64 0.10 -2.37
N SER A 180 17.11 1.11 -3.11
CA SER A 180 18.01 2.13 -2.56
C SER A 180 17.31 3.01 -1.51
N ILE A 181 15.99 3.17 -1.55
CA ILE A 181 15.21 3.87 -0.52
C ILE A 181 14.90 2.95 0.66
N HIS A 182 14.46 1.72 0.38
CA HIS A 182 14.07 0.75 1.41
C HIS A 182 14.45 -0.67 0.97
N TRP A 183 15.42 -1.29 1.65
CA TRP A 183 15.92 -2.63 1.28
C TRP A 183 14.82 -3.71 1.24
N GLY A 184 13.80 -3.60 2.09
CA GLY A 184 12.64 -4.50 2.10
C GLY A 184 11.80 -4.47 0.82
N ALA A 185 12.04 -3.51 -0.10
CA ALA A 185 11.47 -3.49 -1.43
C ALA A 185 11.94 -4.68 -2.31
N LEU A 186 13.02 -5.37 -1.94
CA LEU A 186 13.48 -6.57 -2.64
C LEU A 186 12.40 -7.67 -2.64
N THR A 187 11.72 -7.89 -1.52
CA THR A 187 10.66 -8.90 -1.39
C THR A 187 9.51 -8.72 -2.39
N PRO A 188 8.82 -7.56 -2.46
CA PRO A 188 7.75 -7.36 -3.44
C PRO A 188 8.27 -7.34 -4.89
N LEU A 189 9.53 -6.97 -5.15
CA LEU A 189 10.13 -7.08 -6.49
C LEU A 189 10.32 -8.53 -6.92
N CYS A 190 10.83 -9.39 -6.04
CA CYS A 190 10.94 -10.84 -6.29
C CYS A 190 9.55 -11.46 -6.55
N PHE A 191 8.56 -11.11 -5.74
CA PHE A 191 7.18 -11.53 -6.00
C PHE A 191 6.62 -10.94 -7.29
N GLY A 192 7.01 -9.73 -7.70
CA GLY A 192 6.65 -9.15 -9.00
C GLY A 192 7.15 -10.00 -10.16
N VAL A 193 8.41 -10.44 -10.11
CA VAL A 193 8.96 -11.35 -11.12
C VAL A 193 8.21 -12.68 -11.13
N ALA A 194 7.98 -13.29 -9.96
CA ALA A 194 7.20 -14.53 -9.86
C ALA A 194 5.77 -14.36 -10.40
N ALA A 195 5.09 -13.27 -10.04
CA ALA A 195 3.74 -12.94 -10.48
C ALA A 195 3.66 -12.81 -12.01
N TYR A 196 4.66 -12.20 -12.65
CA TYR A 196 4.72 -12.08 -14.11
C TYR A 196 4.71 -13.45 -14.83
N PHE A 197 5.35 -14.46 -14.24
CA PHE A 197 5.36 -15.82 -14.80
C PHE A 197 4.10 -16.62 -14.42
N ILE A 198 3.66 -16.55 -13.15
CA ILE A 198 2.48 -17.26 -12.66
C ILE A 198 1.21 -16.77 -13.37
N ALA A 199 1.09 -15.47 -13.65
CA ALA A 199 -0.05 -14.88 -14.35
C ALA A 199 -0.32 -15.50 -15.74
N LYS A 200 0.68 -16.13 -16.36
CA LYS A 200 0.54 -16.83 -17.64
C LYS A 200 -0.07 -18.24 -17.48
N ARG A 201 0.00 -18.81 -16.29
CA ARG A 201 -0.46 -20.18 -15.96
C ARG A 201 -1.81 -20.12 -15.23
N ARG A 202 -2.91 -19.94 -15.99
CA ARG A 202 -4.26 -19.72 -15.41
C ARG A 202 -4.73 -20.80 -14.43
N PHE A 203 -4.43 -22.07 -14.69
CA PHE A 203 -4.81 -23.16 -13.78
C PHE A 203 -4.12 -23.00 -12.43
N LEU A 204 -2.79 -22.83 -12.45
CA LEU A 204 -1.99 -22.57 -11.25
C LEU A 204 -2.51 -21.34 -10.50
N LEU A 205 -2.79 -20.23 -11.21
CA LEU A 205 -3.32 -19.03 -10.59
C LEU A 205 -4.66 -19.28 -9.89
N ARG A 206 -5.57 -20.07 -10.47
CA ARG A 206 -6.85 -20.43 -9.80
C ARG A 206 -6.63 -21.21 -8.52
N THR A 207 -5.72 -22.19 -8.55
CA THR A 207 -5.37 -22.98 -7.35
C THR A 207 -4.78 -22.08 -6.26
N ILE A 208 -3.85 -21.18 -6.62
CA ILE A 208 -3.27 -20.21 -5.68
C ILE A 208 -4.36 -19.27 -5.16
N THR A 209 -5.28 -18.79 -6.00
CA THR A 209 -6.39 -17.92 -5.57
C THR A 209 -7.23 -18.58 -4.48
N ILE A 210 -7.67 -19.82 -4.70
CA ILE A 210 -8.47 -20.56 -3.71
C ILE A 210 -7.64 -20.83 -2.45
N GLY A 211 -6.41 -21.28 -2.61
CA GLY A 211 -5.51 -21.58 -1.49
C GLY A 211 -5.24 -20.36 -0.60
N VAL A 212 -4.92 -19.21 -1.18
CA VAL A 212 -4.67 -17.97 -0.43
C VAL A 212 -5.95 -17.43 0.21
N LEU A 213 -7.10 -17.56 -0.45
CA LEU A 213 -8.38 -17.16 0.16
C LEU A 213 -8.69 -18.02 1.39
N LEU A 214 -8.59 -19.35 1.28
CA LEU A 214 -8.76 -20.26 2.41
C LEU A 214 -7.75 -20.00 3.52
N PHE A 215 -6.48 -19.78 3.15
CA PHE A 215 -5.41 -19.49 4.09
C PHE A 215 -5.66 -18.21 4.88
N TYR A 216 -6.03 -17.13 4.19
CA TYR A 216 -6.36 -15.85 4.83
C TYR A 216 -7.61 -15.98 5.70
N THR A 217 -8.69 -16.57 5.20
CA THR A 217 -9.91 -16.78 6.00
C THR A 217 -9.64 -17.62 7.26
N SER A 218 -8.88 -18.71 7.14
CA SER A 218 -8.54 -19.58 8.26
C SER A 218 -7.71 -18.86 9.32
N SER A 219 -6.85 -17.92 8.92
CA SER A 219 -6.02 -17.15 9.85
C SER A 219 -6.83 -16.38 10.91
N TYR A 220 -8.08 -15.99 10.63
CA TYR A 220 -8.91 -15.31 11.63
C TYR A 220 -9.31 -16.19 12.81
N PHE A 221 -9.34 -17.50 12.60
CA PHE A 221 -9.88 -18.46 13.57
C PHE A 221 -8.78 -19.36 14.14
N ILE A 222 -7.73 -19.62 13.36
CA ILE A 222 -6.66 -20.56 13.70
C ILE A 222 -5.35 -19.80 13.83
N ASN A 223 -4.65 -20.00 14.95
CA ASN A 223 -3.26 -19.55 15.06
C ASN A 223 -2.38 -20.42 14.17
N LEU A 224 -1.91 -19.84 13.08
CA LEU A 224 -1.11 -20.55 12.08
C LEU A 224 0.34 -20.74 12.55
N ASP A 225 0.85 -19.82 13.39
CA ASP A 225 2.22 -19.70 13.91
C ASP A 225 3.36 -20.05 12.91
N ILE A 226 3.12 -19.84 11.62
CA ILE A 226 4.04 -20.22 10.54
C ILE A 226 5.38 -19.51 10.68
N ALA A 227 5.38 -18.23 11.06
CA ALA A 227 6.59 -17.46 11.27
C ALA A 227 7.51 -18.10 12.33
N ARG A 228 6.95 -18.59 13.45
CA ARG A 228 7.73 -19.25 14.51
C ARG A 228 8.33 -20.56 13.99
N VAL A 229 7.51 -21.38 13.31
CA VAL A 229 7.97 -22.63 12.68
C VAL A 229 9.07 -22.37 11.64
N LEU A 230 9.02 -21.27 10.90
CA LEU A 230 10.05 -20.92 9.93
C LEU A 230 11.37 -20.53 10.61
N VAL A 231 11.31 -19.73 11.68
CA VAL A 231 12.48 -19.25 12.45
C VAL A 231 13.22 -20.38 13.17
N GLU A 232 12.50 -21.42 13.58
CA GLU A 232 13.06 -22.59 14.27
C GLU A 232 13.70 -23.61 13.32
N LYS A 233 13.48 -23.48 12.00
CA LYS A 233 14.03 -24.41 11.00
C LYS A 233 15.42 -24.00 10.51
N THR A 234 16.18 -25.01 10.08
CA THR A 234 17.52 -24.91 9.44
C THR A 234 17.58 -23.98 8.23
N PHE A 235 16.43 -23.62 7.65
CA PHE A 235 16.33 -22.65 6.56
C PHE A 235 16.82 -21.26 6.98
N ILE A 236 16.44 -20.76 8.16
CA ILE A 236 16.90 -19.46 8.66
C ILE A 236 18.40 -19.48 8.94
N ASP A 237 18.91 -20.59 9.47
CA ASP A 237 20.35 -20.77 9.69
C ASP A 237 21.13 -20.80 8.35
N THR A 238 20.49 -21.26 7.27
CA THR A 238 21.07 -21.21 5.91
C THR A 238 21.05 -19.78 5.36
N LEU A 239 19.94 -19.05 5.52
CA LEU A 239 19.85 -17.63 5.12
C LEU A 239 20.83 -16.75 5.91
N GLN A 240 21.06 -17.06 7.18
CA GLN A 240 22.01 -16.38 8.06
C GLN A 240 23.45 -16.42 7.51
N LYS A 241 23.82 -17.49 6.78
CA LYS A 241 25.12 -17.61 6.10
C LYS A 241 25.24 -16.72 4.86
N ILE A 242 24.11 -16.38 4.23
CA ILE A 242 24.05 -15.54 3.03
C ILE A 242 24.03 -14.05 3.42
N PHE A 243 23.30 -13.70 4.49
CA PHE A 243 23.18 -12.32 5.00
C PHE A 243 24.15 -12.07 6.16
N VAL A 244 25.45 -12.15 5.87
CA VAL A 244 26.52 -11.88 6.84
C VAL A 244 26.35 -10.47 7.43
N GLY A 245 26.40 -10.35 8.76
CA GLY A 245 26.23 -9.08 9.48
C GLY A 245 24.82 -8.74 9.95
N VAL A 246 23.79 -9.54 9.59
CA VAL A 246 22.42 -9.37 10.11
C VAL A 246 21.98 -10.62 10.85
N ASN A 247 21.78 -10.54 12.17
CA ASN A 247 21.20 -11.66 12.93
C ASN A 247 19.69 -11.77 12.65
N LEU A 248 19.33 -12.52 11.60
CA LEU A 248 17.96 -12.71 11.13
C LEU A 248 17.10 -13.39 12.18
N LYS A 249 17.66 -14.40 12.86
CA LYS A 249 16.96 -15.15 13.91
C LYS A 249 16.60 -14.25 15.10
N SER A 250 17.56 -13.45 15.58
CA SER A 250 17.32 -12.46 16.64
C SER A 250 16.28 -11.42 16.24
N LYS A 251 16.36 -10.87 15.02
CA LYS A 251 15.35 -9.92 14.52
C LYS A 251 13.96 -10.56 14.48
N ALA A 252 13.85 -11.78 13.93
CA ALA A 252 12.56 -12.45 13.83
C ALA A 252 11.99 -12.78 15.22
N TYR A 253 12.82 -13.21 16.18
CA TYR A 253 12.38 -13.42 17.57
C TYR A 253 11.96 -12.12 18.24
N ALA A 254 12.62 -10.99 17.97
CA ALA A 254 12.19 -9.69 18.50
C ALA A 254 10.76 -9.34 18.05
N TYR A 255 10.38 -9.68 16.82
CA TYR A 255 9.01 -9.48 16.34
C TYR A 255 8.02 -10.52 16.87
N LEU A 256 8.44 -11.78 17.07
CA LEU A 256 7.57 -12.85 17.55
C LEU A 256 7.31 -12.78 19.06
N ASN A 257 8.30 -12.36 19.85
CA ASN A 257 8.28 -12.40 21.31
C ASN A 257 8.09 -11.01 21.95
N SER A 258 7.84 -9.97 21.17
CA SER A 258 7.57 -8.62 21.70
C SER A 258 6.32 -8.66 22.60
N GLU A 259 6.38 -8.09 23.80
CA GLU A 259 5.27 -8.11 24.77
C GLU A 259 4.29 -6.93 24.59
N ILE A 260 4.29 -6.28 23.42
CA ILE A 260 3.42 -5.13 23.16
C ILE A 260 1.96 -5.59 23.04
N ILE A 261 1.18 -5.31 24.09
CA ILE A 261 -0.25 -5.63 24.17
C ILE A 261 -0.99 -4.97 22.99
N GLY A 262 -1.80 -5.77 22.29
CA GLY A 262 -2.64 -5.28 21.18
C GLY A 262 -1.91 -5.09 19.86
N ALA A 263 -0.63 -5.45 19.76
CA ALA A 263 0.11 -5.39 18.50
C ALA A 263 0.22 -6.76 17.78
N HIS A 264 -0.18 -7.85 18.44
CA HIS A 264 -0.25 -9.19 17.87
C HIS A 264 -1.64 -9.52 17.33
N PHE A 265 -1.70 -10.09 16.13
CA PHE A 265 -2.97 -10.43 15.48
C PHE A 265 -3.87 -11.32 16.34
N TYR A 266 -3.31 -12.38 16.91
CA TYR A 266 -4.06 -13.39 17.66
C TYR A 266 -4.49 -12.96 19.07
N GLN A 267 -3.94 -11.86 19.60
CA GLN A 267 -4.38 -11.26 20.85
C GLN A 267 -5.60 -10.35 20.67
N LEU A 268 -5.84 -9.87 19.44
CA LEU A 268 -6.92 -8.94 19.14
C LEU A 268 -8.26 -9.65 18.97
N PRO A 269 -9.39 -9.04 19.35
CA PRO A 269 -10.72 -9.50 18.94
C PRO A 269 -10.87 -9.54 17.41
N ILE A 270 -11.74 -10.42 16.90
CA ILE A 270 -11.95 -10.60 15.44
C ILE A 270 -12.34 -9.29 14.75
N ILE A 271 -13.17 -8.46 15.38
CA ILE A 271 -13.58 -7.16 14.82
C ILE A 271 -12.37 -6.24 14.62
N THR A 272 -11.45 -6.23 15.58
CA THR A 272 -10.22 -5.42 15.49
C THR A 272 -9.26 -5.99 14.44
N ARG A 273 -9.16 -7.32 14.33
CA ARG A 273 -8.41 -7.98 13.25
C ARG A 273 -8.93 -7.52 11.89
N LEU A 274 -10.24 -7.63 11.68
CA LEU A 274 -10.92 -7.20 10.45
C LEU A 274 -10.64 -5.73 10.14
N LYS A 275 -10.74 -4.83 11.13
CA LYS A 275 -10.44 -3.40 10.93
C LYS A 275 -9.08 -3.19 10.26
N TYR A 276 -8.03 -3.86 10.76
CA TYR A 276 -6.67 -3.70 10.22
C TYR A 276 -6.45 -4.40 8.89
N THR A 277 -7.21 -5.45 8.57
CA THR A 277 -7.00 -6.26 7.36
C THR A 277 -7.98 -5.95 6.23
N THR A 278 -9.04 -5.20 6.48
CA THR A 278 -10.17 -4.98 5.54
C THR A 278 -9.72 -4.51 4.15
N GLU A 279 -8.76 -3.57 4.08
CA GLU A 279 -8.21 -3.02 2.83
C GLU A 279 -7.43 -4.05 1.98
N SER A 280 -7.12 -5.21 2.54
CA SER A 280 -6.53 -6.34 1.83
C SER A 280 -7.54 -7.49 1.65
N PHE A 281 -8.32 -7.82 2.68
CA PHE A 281 -9.21 -8.97 2.64
C PHE A 281 -10.41 -8.76 1.71
N ILE A 282 -11.09 -7.61 1.77
CA ILE A 282 -12.26 -7.35 0.91
C ILE A 282 -11.84 -7.31 -0.58
N PRO A 283 -10.79 -6.57 -0.99
CA PRO A 283 -10.36 -6.59 -2.38
C PRO A 283 -9.91 -7.98 -2.85
N LEU A 284 -9.33 -8.81 -1.96
CA LEU A 284 -8.98 -10.19 -2.29
C LEU A 284 -10.23 -11.00 -2.65
N VAL A 285 -11.27 -10.93 -1.82
CA VAL A 285 -12.54 -11.63 -2.05
C VAL A 285 -13.16 -11.18 -3.37
N VAL A 286 -13.26 -9.87 -3.61
CA VAL A 286 -13.84 -9.32 -4.85
C VAL A 286 -13.06 -9.76 -6.08
N ASN A 287 -11.73 -9.69 -6.04
CA ASN A 287 -10.90 -10.15 -7.14
C ASN A 287 -11.00 -11.67 -7.34
N ALA A 288 -11.05 -12.46 -6.28
CA ALA A 288 -11.20 -13.91 -6.36
C ALA A 288 -12.52 -14.29 -7.02
N ILE A 289 -13.64 -13.70 -6.58
CA ILE A 289 -14.96 -13.90 -7.19
C ILE A 289 -14.93 -13.49 -8.67
N PHE A 290 -14.39 -12.32 -8.97
CA PHE A 290 -14.29 -11.84 -10.36
C PHE A 290 -13.44 -12.79 -11.22
N PHE A 291 -12.28 -13.22 -10.74
CA PHE A 291 -11.38 -14.07 -11.51
C PHE A 291 -11.91 -15.50 -11.70
N LEU A 292 -12.46 -16.10 -10.63
CA LEU A 292 -12.95 -17.48 -10.64
C LEU A 292 -14.27 -17.65 -11.40
N SER A 293 -15.16 -16.65 -11.37
CA SER A 293 -16.44 -16.69 -12.09
C SER A 293 -16.30 -16.59 -13.61
N ARG A 294 -15.13 -16.21 -14.13
CA ARG A 294 -14.91 -15.99 -15.56
C ARG A 294 -14.46 -17.26 -16.26
N LYS A 295 -14.83 -17.41 -17.53
CA LYS A 295 -14.35 -18.52 -18.36
C LYS A 295 -12.85 -18.40 -18.56
N LYS A 296 -12.17 -19.54 -18.71
CA LYS A 296 -10.71 -19.59 -18.93
C LYS A 296 -10.30 -18.68 -20.09
N ASN A 297 -11.10 -18.57 -21.16
CA ASN A 297 -10.79 -17.80 -22.37
C ASN A 297 -11.52 -16.45 -22.45
N ASP A 298 -11.92 -15.85 -21.33
CA ASP A 298 -12.57 -14.54 -21.35
C ASP A 298 -11.69 -13.49 -22.08
N PRO A 299 -12.20 -12.81 -23.12
CA PRO A 299 -11.46 -11.82 -23.90
C PRO A 299 -10.81 -10.73 -23.05
N PHE A 300 -11.42 -10.39 -21.91
CA PHE A 300 -10.89 -9.38 -20.99
C PHE A 300 -9.45 -9.65 -20.58
N PHE A 301 -9.11 -10.91 -20.29
CA PHE A 301 -7.77 -11.27 -19.82
C PHE A 301 -6.68 -11.13 -20.88
N TYR A 302 -7.05 -11.06 -22.16
CA TYR A 302 -6.11 -10.84 -23.26
C TYR A 302 -6.05 -9.36 -23.68
N GLN A 303 -7.17 -8.66 -23.61
CA GLN A 303 -7.26 -7.23 -23.92
C GLN A 303 -6.64 -6.37 -22.82
N ASN A 304 -6.80 -6.76 -21.54
CA ASN A 304 -6.22 -6.08 -20.40
C ASN A 304 -4.98 -6.83 -19.88
N LYS A 305 -3.80 -6.42 -20.38
CA LYS A 305 -2.50 -7.03 -20.01
C LYS A 305 -2.10 -6.80 -18.54
N LEU A 306 -2.74 -5.86 -17.85
CA LEU A 306 -2.39 -5.48 -16.48
C LEU A 306 -3.08 -6.37 -15.43
N TYR A 307 -4.34 -6.75 -15.66
CA TYR A 307 -5.17 -7.39 -14.63
C TYR A 307 -4.51 -8.62 -14.01
N LEU A 308 -4.15 -9.63 -14.80
CA LEU A 308 -3.63 -10.90 -14.28
C LEU A 308 -2.31 -10.72 -13.53
N PRO A 309 -1.28 -10.01 -14.04
CA PRO A 309 -0.07 -9.75 -13.27
C PRO A 309 -0.32 -8.97 -11.98
N VAL A 310 -1.12 -7.89 -12.01
CA VAL A 310 -1.43 -7.07 -10.82
C VAL A 310 -2.14 -7.90 -9.76
N TYR A 311 -3.18 -8.64 -10.15
CA TYR A 311 -3.90 -9.50 -9.23
C TYR A 311 -3.01 -10.61 -8.67
N THR A 312 -2.16 -11.22 -9.49
CA THR A 312 -1.22 -12.26 -9.04
C THR A 312 -0.21 -11.69 -8.03
N LEU A 313 0.33 -10.49 -8.27
CA LEU A 313 1.25 -9.88 -7.31
C LEU A 313 0.55 -9.55 -5.99
N PHE A 314 -0.65 -8.98 -6.05
CA PHE A 314 -1.47 -8.75 -4.86
C PHE A 314 -1.75 -10.05 -4.09
N LEU A 315 -2.03 -11.15 -4.79
CA LEU A 315 -2.28 -12.47 -4.21
C LEU A 315 -1.05 -13.02 -3.48
N LEU A 316 0.14 -12.95 -4.12
CA LEU A 316 1.40 -13.40 -3.50
C LEU A 316 1.78 -12.54 -2.29
N LEU A 317 1.62 -11.23 -2.36
CA LEU A 317 1.87 -10.33 -1.24
C LEU A 317 0.91 -10.56 -0.09
N THR A 318 -0.34 -10.89 -0.39
CA THR A 318 -1.32 -11.27 0.64
C THR A 318 -0.93 -12.59 1.29
N ALA A 319 -0.54 -13.61 0.52
CA ALA A 319 -0.04 -14.86 1.05
C ALA A 319 1.18 -14.66 1.97
N TYR A 320 2.12 -13.81 1.54
CA TYR A 320 3.26 -13.39 2.35
C TYR A 320 2.79 -12.72 3.65
N GLY A 321 1.93 -11.71 3.58
CA GLY A 321 1.42 -11.02 4.77
C GLY A 321 0.76 -11.93 5.78
N VAL A 322 -0.06 -12.89 5.32
CA VAL A 322 -0.73 -13.89 6.17
C VAL A 322 0.28 -14.89 6.75
N SER A 323 1.33 -15.27 6.01
CA SER A 323 2.34 -16.23 6.48
C SER A 323 3.12 -15.75 7.71
N ILE A 324 3.25 -14.44 7.89
CA ILE A 324 3.93 -13.82 9.03
C ILE A 324 2.99 -13.00 9.92
N ILE A 325 1.68 -13.29 9.86
CA ILE A 325 0.65 -12.53 10.60
C ILE A 325 0.75 -12.68 12.12
N SER A 326 1.46 -13.70 12.62
CA SER A 326 1.70 -13.87 14.07
C SER A 326 2.74 -12.90 14.63
N MET A 327 3.48 -12.18 13.80
CA MET A 327 4.46 -11.18 14.26
C MET A 327 3.77 -9.93 14.84
N VAL A 328 4.43 -9.27 15.78
CA VAL A 328 4.01 -7.95 16.29
C VAL A 328 3.97 -6.93 15.15
N TRP A 329 2.99 -6.02 15.20
CA TRP A 329 2.70 -5.06 14.13
C TRP A 329 2.31 -5.74 12.81
N PHE A 330 1.59 -6.87 12.89
CA PHE A 330 1.21 -7.71 11.73
C PHE A 330 0.64 -6.93 10.53
N PHE A 331 -0.05 -5.82 10.77
CA PHE A 331 -0.64 -4.99 9.71
C PHE A 331 0.43 -4.41 8.78
N ARG A 332 1.66 -4.17 9.27
CA ARG A 332 2.82 -3.72 8.47
C ARG A 332 3.21 -4.73 7.38
N ASN A 333 2.91 -6.01 7.58
CA ASN A 333 3.21 -7.06 6.60
C ASN A 333 2.40 -6.91 5.31
N PHE A 334 1.29 -6.17 5.35
CA PHE A 334 0.40 -5.97 4.21
C PHE A 334 0.71 -4.70 3.41
N TYR A 335 1.64 -3.84 3.84
CA TYR A 335 1.89 -2.50 3.27
C TYR A 335 2.22 -2.48 1.77
N TRP A 336 2.71 -3.58 1.20
CA TRP A 336 3.02 -3.68 -0.23
C TRP A 336 1.79 -3.99 -1.11
N GLY A 337 0.71 -4.50 -0.53
CA GLY A 337 -0.51 -4.90 -1.22
C GLY A 337 -1.58 -3.84 -1.53
N PRO A 338 -1.78 -2.74 -0.77
CA PRO A 338 -3.00 -1.93 -0.85
C PRO A 338 -3.10 -1.16 -2.17
N MET A 339 -1.97 -0.69 -2.72
CA MET A 339 -1.97 -0.04 -4.03
C MET A 339 -2.44 -1.00 -5.13
N LEU A 340 -1.95 -2.24 -5.13
CA LEU A 340 -2.34 -3.25 -6.11
C LEU A 340 -3.79 -3.69 -5.94
N SER A 341 -4.24 -3.81 -4.69
CA SER A 341 -5.61 -4.19 -4.36
C SER A 341 -6.60 -3.19 -4.97
N MET A 342 -6.41 -1.89 -4.74
CA MET A 342 -7.29 -0.87 -5.30
C MET A 342 -7.13 -0.70 -6.81
N ILE A 343 -5.91 -0.78 -7.36
CA ILE A 343 -5.69 -0.77 -8.82
C ILE A 343 -6.46 -1.90 -9.49
N SER A 344 -6.42 -3.11 -8.92
CA SER A 344 -7.14 -4.26 -9.47
C SER A 344 -8.66 -4.07 -9.46
N LEU A 345 -9.21 -3.43 -8.42
CA LEU A 345 -10.63 -3.08 -8.36
C LEU A 345 -11.01 -2.04 -9.42
N MET A 346 -10.17 -1.03 -9.67
CA MET A 346 -10.40 -0.06 -10.74
C MET A 346 -10.34 -0.71 -12.13
N ILE A 347 -9.45 -1.67 -12.33
CA ILE A 347 -9.37 -2.46 -13.57
C ILE A 347 -10.65 -3.32 -13.76
N ILE A 348 -11.18 -3.92 -12.69
CA ILE A 348 -12.48 -4.62 -12.72
C ILE A 348 -13.62 -3.64 -13.03
N LEU A 349 -13.59 -2.43 -12.48
CA LEU A 349 -14.60 -1.41 -12.77
C LEU A 349 -14.58 -1.00 -14.26
N SER A 350 -13.39 -0.85 -14.85
CA SER A 350 -13.21 -0.63 -16.29
C SER A 350 -13.83 -1.74 -17.15
N TYR A 351 -13.77 -3.00 -16.71
CA TYR A 351 -14.44 -4.11 -17.43
C TYR A 351 -15.96 -3.89 -17.53
N TYR A 352 -16.58 -3.39 -16.46
CA TYR A 352 -18.02 -3.13 -16.43
C TYR A 352 -18.42 -1.78 -17.01
N LYS A 353 -17.51 -1.02 -17.62
CA LYS A 353 -17.78 0.33 -18.15
C LYS A 353 -18.95 0.39 -19.13
N LYS A 354 -19.15 -0.67 -19.94
CA LYS A 354 -20.27 -0.79 -20.90
C LYS A 354 -21.53 -1.43 -20.31
N SER A 355 -21.51 -1.89 -19.06
CA SER A 355 -22.66 -2.51 -18.41
C SER A 355 -23.73 -1.48 -18.06
N LYS A 356 -25.01 -1.86 -18.13
CA LYS A 356 -26.14 -1.06 -17.61
C LYS A 356 -26.01 -0.77 -16.11
N ASN A 357 -25.32 -1.64 -15.37
CA ASN A 357 -25.11 -1.50 -13.92
C ASN A 357 -23.82 -0.73 -13.57
N HIS A 358 -23.12 -0.14 -14.56
CA HIS A 358 -21.83 0.52 -14.32
C HIS A 358 -21.90 1.55 -13.18
N ASN A 359 -22.89 2.45 -13.23
CA ASN A 359 -23.04 3.52 -12.24
C ASN A 359 -23.30 2.96 -10.83
N ALA A 360 -24.01 1.83 -10.72
CA ALA A 360 -24.21 1.15 -9.44
C ALA A 360 -22.90 0.58 -8.88
N TYR A 361 -22.04 0.02 -9.74
CA TYR A 361 -20.71 -0.45 -9.32
C TYR A 361 -19.79 0.69 -8.91
N VAL A 362 -19.82 1.82 -9.63
CA VAL A 362 -19.08 3.04 -9.23
C VAL A 362 -19.57 3.51 -7.86
N PHE A 363 -20.89 3.65 -7.69
CA PHE A 363 -21.50 4.06 -6.43
C PHE A 363 -21.09 3.15 -5.27
N PHE A 364 -21.21 1.83 -5.45
CA PHE A 364 -20.83 0.85 -4.44
C PHE A 364 -19.35 0.94 -4.07
N LEU A 365 -18.45 1.09 -5.05
CA LEU A 365 -17.02 1.24 -4.79
C LEU A 365 -16.72 2.53 -4.04
N THR A 366 -17.32 3.65 -4.44
CA THR A 366 -17.21 4.93 -3.75
C THR A 366 -17.69 4.84 -2.30
N LEU A 367 -18.84 4.19 -2.08
CA LEU A 367 -19.38 3.97 -0.74
C LEU A 367 -18.45 3.08 0.11
N CYS A 368 -17.88 2.03 -0.47
CA CYS A 368 -16.90 1.18 0.20
C CYS A 368 -15.65 1.97 0.63
N VAL A 369 -15.13 2.84 -0.24
CA VAL A 369 -13.99 3.71 0.09
C VAL A 369 -14.32 4.61 1.28
N LEU A 370 -15.51 5.22 1.30
CA LEU A 370 -15.96 6.06 2.40
C LEU A 370 -16.09 5.26 3.71
N ILE A 371 -16.75 4.10 3.67
CA ILE A 371 -16.95 3.26 4.86
C ILE A 371 -15.61 2.78 5.42
N VAL A 372 -14.69 2.31 4.56
CA VAL A 372 -13.34 1.91 4.99
C VAL A 372 -12.62 3.08 5.67
N GLY A 373 -12.68 4.28 5.08
CA GLY A 373 -12.13 5.48 5.70
C GLY A 373 -12.71 5.75 7.09
N LEU A 374 -14.03 5.68 7.23
CA LEU A 374 -14.72 5.93 8.50
C LEU A 374 -14.39 4.89 9.59
N LEU A 375 -14.13 3.64 9.19
CA LEU A 375 -13.84 2.54 10.12
C LEU A 375 -12.35 2.46 10.50
N ALA A 376 -11.45 2.70 9.54
CA ALA A 376 -10.02 2.44 9.70
C ALA A 376 -9.20 3.73 9.89
N ASN A 377 -9.43 4.74 9.04
CA ASN A 377 -8.58 5.92 8.93
C ASN A 377 -8.95 7.03 9.93
N TRP A 378 -10.18 7.54 9.84
CA TRP A 378 -10.66 8.69 10.61
C TRP A 378 -10.77 8.51 12.14
N PRO A 379 -10.90 7.30 12.70
CA PRO A 379 -10.85 7.09 14.16
C PRO A 379 -9.45 6.68 14.64
N SER A 380 -8.41 6.78 13.80
CA SER A 380 -7.12 6.21 14.12
C SER A 380 -6.28 7.05 15.09
N ALA A 381 -5.53 6.36 15.96
CA ALA A 381 -4.60 7.02 16.88
C ALA A 381 -3.51 7.82 16.14
N LEU A 382 -3.13 7.40 14.93
CA LEU A 382 -2.10 8.08 14.15
C LEU A 382 -2.53 9.48 13.70
N LEU A 383 -3.80 9.67 13.38
CA LEU A 383 -4.34 11.01 13.09
C LEU A 383 -4.34 11.91 14.31
N GLN A 384 -4.67 11.39 15.49
CA GLN A 384 -4.62 12.18 16.73
C GLN A 384 -3.21 12.69 17.03
N LEU A 385 -2.19 11.89 16.68
CA LEU A 385 -0.79 12.27 16.86
C LEU A 385 -0.29 13.26 15.79
N SER A 386 -0.83 13.16 14.58
CA SER A 386 -0.48 14.02 13.44
C SER A 386 -1.20 15.37 13.49
N TYR A 387 -2.39 15.41 14.10
CA TYR A 387 -3.27 16.56 14.25
C TYR A 387 -3.79 16.61 15.69
N PRO A 388 -2.95 17.05 16.64
CA PRO A 388 -3.39 17.22 18.02
C PRO A 388 -4.54 18.22 18.11
N ALA A 389 -5.39 18.05 19.13
CA ALA A 389 -6.60 18.85 19.35
C ALA A 389 -6.30 20.24 19.92
#